data_AF-A0A9D7QTY2-F1
#
_entry.id   AF-A0A9D7QTY2-F1
#
_cell.length_a   1.000
_cell.length_b   1.000
_cell.length_c   1.000
_cell.angle_alpha   90.00
_cell.angle_beta   90.00
_cell.angle_gamma   90.00
#
_symmetry.space_group_name_H-M   'P 1'
#
loop_
_entity.id
_entity.type
_entity.pdbx_description
1 polymer ?
#
loop_
_entity_poly.entity_id
_entity_poly.type
_entity_poly.pdbx_seq_one_letter_code
_entity_poly.pdbx_strand_id
1 'polypeptide(L)'
;MFPNLFYAGYTANGLGNHVLANEYLTRALDVQNKSGARIFSEPDSMEVAKVYSEFYASRNDYRAAYLAYQQFSPKFNPNPIIKQNEVNARRASYNIYKYQQQKLINELENKLHIESEQKQETIFIVC
;
A
#
# COMPACT_ATOMS: atom_id res chain seq x y z
N MET A 1 29.79 11.46 17.22
CA MET A 1 28.42 11.67 17.74
C MET A 1 27.53 11.90 16.53
N PHE A 2 26.76 10.91 16.10
CA PHE A 2 25.82 11.12 14.99
C PHE A 2 24.71 12.04 15.50
N PRO A 3 24.37 13.14 14.80
CA PRO A 3 23.26 13.99 15.19
C PRO A 3 22.00 13.14 15.28
N ASN A 4 21.16 13.47 16.23
CA ASN A 4 20.07 12.63 16.68
C ASN A 4 18.89 12.61 15.69
N LEU A 5 19.12 12.03 14.50
CA LEU A 5 18.19 11.98 13.37
C LEU A 5 16.83 11.42 13.77
N PHE A 6 16.82 10.45 14.70
CA PHE A 6 15.58 9.92 15.26
C PHE A 6 14.75 11.03 15.96
N TYR A 7 15.37 11.82 16.85
CA TYR A 7 14.66 12.87 17.57
C TYR A 7 14.31 14.04 16.66
N ALA A 8 15.12 14.36 15.65
CA ALA A 8 14.74 15.33 14.63
C ALA A 8 13.48 14.87 13.86
N GLY A 9 13.40 13.59 13.50
CA GLY A 9 12.21 12.99 12.89
C GLY A 9 10.99 13.02 13.81
N TYR A 10 11.19 12.69 15.09
CA TYR A 10 10.14 12.76 16.11
C TYR A 10 9.60 14.17 16.30
N THR A 11 10.49 15.16 16.47
CA THR A 11 10.11 16.57 16.61
C THR A 11 9.37 17.06 15.36
N ALA A 12 9.85 16.72 14.16
CA ALA A 12 9.16 17.09 12.92
C ALA A 12 7.74 16.47 12.85
N ASN A 13 7.55 15.24 13.32
CA ASN A 13 6.23 14.61 13.38
C ASN A 13 5.31 15.30 14.39
N GLY A 14 5.82 15.64 15.57
CA GLY A 14 5.07 16.39 16.59
C GLY A 14 4.63 17.78 16.13
N LEU A 15 5.36 18.37 15.18
CA LEU A 15 5.00 19.63 14.50
C LEU A 15 4.06 19.44 13.30
N GLY A 16 3.60 18.21 13.03
CA GLY A 16 2.75 17.88 11.89
C GLY A 16 3.47 17.87 10.53
N ASN A 17 4.80 18.02 10.51
CA ASN A 17 5.57 17.97 9.28
C ASN A 17 5.98 16.52 8.97
N HIS A 18 4.99 15.72 8.55
CA HIS A 18 5.16 14.28 8.28
C HIS A 18 6.16 14.00 7.15
N VAL A 19 6.33 14.92 6.19
CA VAL A 19 7.31 14.79 5.10
C VAL A 19 8.73 14.86 5.64
N LEU A 20 9.03 15.89 6.43
CA LEU A 20 10.34 16.07 7.04
C LEU A 20 10.63 14.98 8.08
N ALA A 21 9.61 14.56 8.83
CA ALA A 21 9.71 13.45 9.76
C ALA A 21 10.14 12.15 9.06
N ASN A 22 9.48 11.81 7.94
CA ASN A 22 9.82 10.64 7.15
C ASN A 22 11.26 10.72 6.59
N GLU A 23 11.72 11.89 6.18
CA GLU A 23 13.09 12.08 5.69
C GLU A 23 14.14 11.79 6.78
N TYR A 24 13.97 12.37 7.98
CA TYR A 24 14.89 12.16 9.09
C TYR A 24 14.91 10.72 9.58
N LEU A 25 13.74 10.08 9.68
CA LEU A 25 13.65 8.68 10.10
C LEU A 25 14.22 7.72 9.05
N THR A 26 14.06 8.01 7.75
CA THR A 26 14.69 7.24 6.68
C THR A 26 16.21 7.29 6.79
N ARG A 27 16.76 8.49 7.03
CA ARG A 27 18.21 8.66 7.23
C ARG A 27 18.69 7.95 8.51
N ALA A 28 17.92 8.01 9.60
CA ALA A 28 18.26 7.29 10.84
C ALA A 28 18.34 5.77 10.61
N LEU A 29 17.39 5.21 9.86
CA LEU A 29 17.38 3.80 9.46
C LEU A 29 18.56 3.43 8.56
N ASP A 30 18.89 4.27 7.58
CA ASP A 30 20.01 4.04 6.69
C ASP A 30 21.35 4.00 7.45
N VAL A 31 21.55 4.92 8.40
CA VAL A 31 22.73 4.91 9.28
C VAL A 31 22.73 3.63 10.14
N GLN A 32 21.58 3.17 10.63
CA GLN A 32 21.49 1.96 11.46
C GLN A 32 21.91 0.73 10.65
N ASN A 33 21.37 0.61 9.44
CA ASN A 33 21.68 -0.50 8.53
C ASN A 33 23.15 -0.49 8.11
N LYS A 34 23.72 0.69 7.82
CA LYS A 34 25.12 0.84 7.39
C LYS A 34 26.13 0.61 8.51
N SER A 35 25.81 1.07 9.72
CA SER A 35 26.72 0.95 10.85
C SER A 35 26.67 -0.43 11.51
N GLY A 36 25.60 -1.20 11.31
CA GLY A 36 25.30 -2.43 12.05
C GLY A 36 25.07 -2.20 13.55
N ALA A 37 25.18 -0.94 14.00
CA ALA A 37 24.95 -0.53 15.37
C ALA A 37 23.49 -0.13 15.53
N ARG A 38 22.85 -0.66 16.56
CA ARG A 38 21.50 -0.23 16.93
C ARG A 38 21.55 1.22 17.43
N ILE A 39 20.99 2.15 16.66
CA ILE A 39 21.05 3.58 16.98
C ILE A 39 19.81 4.03 17.76
N PHE A 40 18.75 3.22 17.77
CA PHE A 40 17.53 3.48 18.51
C PHE A 40 16.89 2.19 19.04
N SER A 41 16.26 2.29 20.20
CA SER A 41 15.75 1.18 21.03
C SER A 41 14.44 0.56 20.48
N GLU A 42 13.96 -0.54 21.07
CA GLU A 42 12.64 -1.13 20.69
C GLU A 42 11.48 -0.12 20.82
N PRO A 43 11.38 0.69 21.89
CA PRO A 43 10.41 1.79 21.96
C PRO A 43 10.50 2.76 20.79
N ASP A 44 11.71 3.05 20.32
CA ASP A 44 11.93 3.98 19.22
C ASP A 44 11.49 3.38 17.88
N SER A 45 11.67 2.07 17.67
CA SER A 45 11.13 1.35 16.51
C SER A 45 9.60 1.48 16.40
N MET A 46 8.89 1.48 17.53
CA MET A 46 7.44 1.66 17.55
C MET A 46 7.04 3.07 17.12
N GLU A 47 7.81 4.09 17.54
CA GLU A 47 7.56 5.47 17.10
C GLU A 47 7.89 5.64 15.62
N VAL A 48 8.97 5.02 15.12
CA VAL A 48 9.25 4.96 13.68
C VAL A 48 8.07 4.33 12.92
N ALA A 49 7.56 3.19 13.41
CA ALA A 49 6.41 2.52 12.82
C ALA A 49 5.20 3.45 12.70
N LYS A 50 4.93 4.22 13.76
CA LYS A 50 3.82 5.17 13.83
C LYS A 50 4.00 6.31 12.82
N VAL A 51 5.16 6.96 12.80
CA VAL A 51 5.41 8.09 11.89
C VAL A 51 5.30 7.68 10.42
N TYR A 52 5.90 6.54 10.04
CA TYR A 52 5.77 6.05 8.67
C TYR A 52 4.33 5.70 8.32
N SER A 53 3.59 5.12 9.25
CA SER A 53 2.20 4.76 9.01
C SER A 53 1.30 5.98 8.87
N GLU A 54 1.47 6.99 9.72
CA GLU A 54 0.78 8.29 9.62
C GLU A 54 1.10 8.97 8.28
N PHE A 55 2.36 8.95 7.88
CA PHE A 55 2.81 9.48 6.59
C PHE A 55 2.11 8.80 5.40
N TYR A 56 2.08 7.47 5.35
CA TYR A 56 1.39 6.76 4.26
C TYR A 56 -0.13 6.87 4.34
N ALA A 57 -0.71 6.87 5.54
CA ALA A 57 -2.14 7.10 5.74
C ALA A 57 -2.58 8.49 5.26
N SER A 58 -1.75 9.53 5.47
CA SER A 58 -2.01 10.89 4.96
C SER A 58 -2.10 10.95 3.42
N ARG A 59 -1.54 9.95 2.74
CA ARG A 59 -1.58 9.80 1.27
C ARG A 59 -2.61 8.78 0.79
N ASN A 60 -3.45 8.28 1.69
CA ASN A 60 -4.40 7.19 1.46
C ASN A 60 -3.73 5.87 1.01
N ASP A 61 -2.42 5.70 1.22
CA ASP A 61 -1.73 4.44 0.96
C ASP A 61 -1.73 3.56 2.22
N TYR A 62 -2.92 3.03 2.53
CA TYR A 62 -3.12 2.22 3.73
C TYR A 62 -2.34 0.89 3.69
N ARG A 63 -1.95 0.42 2.49
CA ARG A 63 -1.14 -0.79 2.34
C ARG A 63 0.30 -0.54 2.75
N ALA A 64 0.92 0.53 2.26
CA ALA A 64 2.25 0.94 2.69
C ALA A 64 2.27 1.29 4.19
N ALA A 65 1.21 1.94 4.70
CA ALA A 65 1.04 2.24 6.12
C ALA A 65 1.04 0.98 7.00
N TYR A 66 0.38 -0.09 6.55
CA TYR A 66 0.34 -1.38 7.25
C TYR A 66 1.69 -2.12 7.20
N LEU A 67 2.33 -2.14 6.04
CA LEU A 67 3.64 -2.79 5.87
C LEU A 67 4.73 -2.10 6.70
N ALA A 68 4.70 -0.77 6.78
CA ALA A 68 5.61 -0.01 7.64
C ALA A 68 5.45 -0.41 9.11
N TYR A 69 4.21 -0.56 9.60
CA TYR A 69 3.97 -1.03 10.96
C TYR A 69 4.54 -2.44 11.21
N GLN A 70 4.32 -3.38 10.28
CA GLN A 70 4.83 -4.75 10.41
C GLN A 70 6.35 -4.81 10.39
N GLN A 71 7.00 -3.98 9.58
CA GLN A 71 8.46 -3.96 9.43
C GLN A 71 9.15 -3.56 10.74
N PHE A 72 8.65 -2.54 11.42
CA PHE A 72 9.30 -1.97 12.61
C PHE A 72 8.75 -2.53 13.92
N SER A 73 7.56 -3.12 13.90
CA SER A 73 6.88 -3.56 15.11
C SER A 73 6.07 -4.84 14.90
N PRO A 74 6.71 -5.96 14.50
CA PRO A 74 6.00 -7.21 14.17
C PRO A 74 5.24 -7.81 15.36
N LYS A 75 5.59 -7.45 16.60
CA LYS A 75 4.90 -7.87 17.83
C LYS A 75 3.74 -6.97 18.24
N PHE A 76 3.55 -5.82 17.59
CA PHE A 76 2.53 -4.84 17.95
C PHE A 76 1.41 -4.81 16.90
N ASN A 77 0.17 -4.72 17.36
CA ASN A 77 -0.99 -4.68 16.48
C ASN A 77 -1.12 -3.26 15.89
N PRO A 78 -1.14 -3.10 14.55
CA PRO A 78 -1.32 -1.78 13.94
C PRO A 78 -2.64 -1.14 14.37
N ASN A 79 -2.70 0.20 14.31
CA ASN A 79 -3.90 0.97 14.63
C ASN A 79 -5.13 0.34 13.94
N PRO A 80 -6.23 0.02 14.66
CA PRO A 80 -7.42 -0.61 14.11
C PRO A 80 -7.98 0.11 12.87
N ILE A 81 -7.88 1.44 12.82
CA ILE A 81 -8.34 2.25 11.69
C ILE A 81 -7.51 1.95 10.43
N ILE A 82 -6.18 1.88 10.58
CA ILE A 82 -5.26 1.60 9.45
C ILE A 82 -5.49 0.18 8.94
N LYS A 83 -5.67 -0.79 9.85
CA LYS A 83 -6.00 -2.17 9.50
C LYS A 83 -7.34 -2.25 8.75
N GLN A 84 -8.37 -1.56 9.22
CA GLN A 84 -9.68 -1.57 8.57
C GLN A 84 -9.66 -0.88 7.20
N ASN A 85 -8.96 0.26 7.08
CA ASN A 85 -8.83 0.98 5.83
C ASN A 85 -8.02 0.20 4.78
N GLU A 86 -6.99 -0.53 5.21
CA GLU A 86 -6.24 -1.44 4.33
C GLU A 86 -7.13 -2.59 3.82
N VAL A 87 -7.97 -3.17 4.70
CA VAL A 87 -8.94 -4.20 4.29
C VAL A 87 -9.97 -3.63 3.32
N ASN A 88 -10.47 -2.42 3.58
CA ASN A 88 -11.42 -1.74 2.70
C ASN A 88 -10.81 -1.45 1.33
N ALA A 89 -9.57 -0.97 1.28
CA ALA A 89 -8.84 -0.73 0.04
C ALA A 89 -8.64 -2.04 -0.75
N ARG A 90 -8.28 -3.14 -0.08
CA ARG A 90 -8.16 -4.46 -0.72
C ARG A 90 -9.48 -4.95 -1.30
N ARG A 91 -10.59 -4.80 -0.57
CA ARG A 91 -11.93 -5.15 -1.06
C ARG A 91 -12.33 -4.33 -2.28
N ALA A 92 -12.07 -3.03 -2.27
CA ALA A 92 -12.35 -2.15 -3.40
C ALA A 92 -11.57 -2.59 -4.65
N SER A 93 -10.25 -2.81 -4.52
CA SER A 93 -9.42 -3.31 -5.63
C SER A 93 -9.89 -4.65 -6.18
N TYR A 94 -10.26 -5.58 -5.31
CA TYR A 94 -10.82 -6.88 -5.73
C TYR A 94 -12.13 -6.74 -6.49
N ASN A 95 -13.03 -5.85 -6.03
CA ASN A 95 -14.30 -5.61 -6.71
C ASN A 95 -14.11 -4.98 -8.10
N ILE A 96 -13.16 -4.04 -8.24
CA ILE A 96 -12.79 -3.46 -9.54
C ILE A 96 -12.26 -4.54 -10.48
N TYR A 97 -11.33 -5.38 -10.00
CA TYR A 97 -10.81 -6.50 -10.79
C TYR A 97 -11.94 -7.44 -11.24
N LYS A 98 -12.83 -7.83 -10.33
CA LYS A 98 -13.98 -8.69 -10.65
C LYS A 98 -14.89 -8.06 -11.70
N TYR A 99 -15.16 -6.77 -11.60
CA TYR A 99 -15.94 -6.04 -12.59
C TYR A 99 -15.27 -6.02 -13.97
N GLN A 100 -13.95 -5.77 -14.02
CA GLN A 100 -13.18 -5.81 -15.27
C GLN A 100 -13.22 -7.20 -15.91
N GLN A 101 -13.10 -8.26 -15.12
CA GLN A 101 -13.22 -9.65 -15.60
C GLN A 101 -14.61 -9.91 -16.17
N GLN A 102 -15.67 -9.50 -15.47
CA GLN A 102 -17.04 -9.68 -15.97
C GLN A 102 -17.28 -8.92 -17.28
N LYS A 103 -16.78 -7.68 -17.38
CA LYS A 103 -16.87 -6.90 -18.61
C LYS A 103 -16.19 -7.62 -19.77
N LEU A 104 -14.99 -8.17 -19.55
CA LEU A 104 -14.27 -8.93 -20.57
C LEU A 104 -15.03 -10.19 -21.01
N ILE A 105 -15.63 -10.92 -20.06
CA ILE A 105 -16.47 -12.09 -20.35
C ILE A 105 -17.63 -11.71 -21.27
N ASN A 106 -18.39 -10.66 -20.90
CA ASN A 106 -19.53 -10.20 -21.70
C ASN A 106 -19.12 -9.74 -23.11
N GLU A 107 -17.95 -9.09 -23.24
CA GLU A 107 -17.41 -8.68 -24.55
C GLU A 107 -17.03 -9.90 -25.41
N LEU A 108 -16.49 -10.96 -24.82
CA LEU A 108 -16.16 -12.20 -25.52
C LEU A 108 -17.42 -12.97 -25.93
N GLU A 109 -18.42 -13.05 -25.06
CA GLU A 109 -19.71 -13.69 -25.36
C GLU A 109 -20.43 -13.00 -26.52
N ASN A 110 -20.47 -11.66 -26.53
CA ASN A 110 -21.05 -10.90 -27.64
C ASN A 110 -20.31 -11.14 -28.97
N LYS A 111 -18.96 -11.18 -28.94
CA LYS A 111 -18.18 -11.49 -30.15
C LYS A 111 -18.47 -12.90 -30.66
N LEU A 112 -18.53 -13.88 -29.77
CA LEU A 112 -18.83 -15.27 -30.12
C LEU A 112 -20.23 -15.40 -30.74
N HIS A 113 -21.20 -14.66 -30.21
CA HIS A 113 -22.56 -14.63 -30.73
C HIS A 113 -22.61 -14.05 -32.15
N ILE A 114 -21.99 -12.89 -32.39
CA ILE A 114 -21.91 -12.27 -33.72
C ILE A 114 -21.21 -13.19 -34.73
N GLU A 115 -20.10 -13.82 -34.35
CA GLU A 115 -19.40 -14.77 -35.23
C GLU A 115 -20.26 -16.01 -35.55
N SER A 116 -21.10 -16.46 -34.61
CA SER A 116 -22.00 -17.59 -34.83
C SER A 116 -23.12 -17.24 -35.83
N GLU A 117 -23.66 -16.03 -35.76
CA GLU A 117 -24.68 -15.53 -36.69
C GLU A 117 -24.12 -15.34 -38.10
N GLN A 118 -22.93 -14.73 -38.23
CA GLN A 118 -22.26 -14.56 -39.53
C GLN A 118 -21.95 -15.90 -40.21
N LYS A 119 -21.57 -16.93 -39.44
CA LYS A 119 -21.34 -18.28 -39.97
C LYS A 119 -22.64 -18.92 -40.46
N GLN A 120 -23.76 -18.71 -39.79
CA GLN A 120 -25.06 -19.24 -40.23
C GLN A 120 -25.55 -18.56 -41.51
N GLU A 121 -25.40 -17.25 -41.63
CA GLU A 121 -25.76 -16.51 -42.85
C GLU A 121 -24.90 -16.94 -44.05
N THR A 122 -23.61 -17.19 -43.84
CA THR A 122 -22.71 -17.65 -44.91
C THR A 122 -23.11 -19.03 -45.45
N ILE A 123 -23.58 -19.93 -44.59
CA ILE A 123 -24.07 -21.26 -45.02
C ILE A 123 -25.36 -21.12 -45.84
N PHE A 124 -26.25 -20.19 -45.49
CA PHE A 124 -27.51 -19.97 -46.19
C PHE A 124 -27.36 -19.35 -47.60
N ILE A 125 -26.27 -18.62 -47.87
CA ILE A 125 -26.03 -17.98 -49.18
C ILE A 125 -25.37 -18.95 -50.18
N VAL A 126 -24.80 -20.07 -49.70
CA VAL A 126 -24.03 -21.03 -50.52
C VAL A 126 -24.83 -22.31 -50.87
N CYS A 127 -26.08 -22.44 -50.40
CA CYS A 127 -27.01 -23.54 -50.75
C CYS A 127 -28.06 -23.10 -51.78
#